data_AF-A0A1L6I5E7-F1
#
_entry.id   AF-A0A1L6I5E7-F1
#
_cell.length_a   1.000
_cell.length_b   1.000
_cell.length_c   1.000
_cell.angle_alpha   90.00
_cell.angle_beta   90.00
_cell.angle_gamma   90.00
#
_symmetry.space_group_name_H-M   'P 1'
#
loop_
_entity.id
_entity.type
_entity.pdbx_description
1 polymer ?
#
loop_
_entity_poly.entity_id
_entity_poly.type
_entity_poly.pdbx_seq_one_letter_code
_entity_poly.pdbx_strand_id
1 'polypeptide(L)'
;MATAGTRSGTLPDAYIGAPRGNLTFDPRNAHVLMDESRQQYVAVGKHYYAIRNDPANGTWRVVQPQDPTKPGIPIRPDRAGEWQVHRDVGLPAGRPLLTRAQIDNDLRETRATLDDLLVRRLDARQNIRDTYDLTGRYETFRQQMRADQQSLRDDIDLQQGMSDFFARQIGRGNADPSYQTALEQARLQIERRRASMQSLQRLIDDADTHIDTLRSRIAGTSADLDHIRESIARADRRIDELTSQLNDFG
;
A
#
# COMPACT_ATOMS: atom_id res chain seq x y z
N MET A 1 -4.10 2.91 -31.67
CA MET A 1 -3.95 1.45 -31.82
C MET A 1 -3.12 0.94 -30.65
N ALA A 2 -3.76 0.28 -29.69
CA ALA A 2 -3.11 -0.52 -28.66
C ALA A 2 -4.00 -1.75 -28.47
N THR A 3 -3.61 -2.85 -29.11
CA THR A 3 -4.23 -4.16 -28.94
C THR A 3 -3.74 -4.76 -27.63
N ALA A 4 -4.51 -4.56 -26.55
CA ALA A 4 -4.45 -5.43 -25.38
C ALA A 4 -4.92 -6.83 -25.83
N GLY A 5 -3.99 -7.77 -25.83
CA GLY A 5 -4.17 -9.10 -26.41
C GLY A 5 -4.88 -10.04 -25.45
N THR A 6 -6.20 -9.90 -25.33
CA THR A 6 -7.03 -10.83 -24.55
C THR A 6 -7.20 -12.15 -25.30
N ARG A 7 -7.11 -13.29 -24.59
CA ARG A 7 -7.41 -14.61 -25.16
C ARG A 7 -8.88 -14.68 -25.58
N SER A 8 -9.11 -14.74 -26.90
CA SER A 8 -10.42 -14.99 -27.51
C SER A 8 -10.98 -16.34 -27.04
N GLY A 9 -12.24 -16.38 -26.57
CA GLY A 9 -12.99 -17.63 -26.37
C GLY A 9 -13.36 -18.03 -24.92
N THR A 10 -13.23 -17.16 -23.92
CA THR A 10 -13.63 -17.48 -22.53
C THR A 10 -15.03 -17.04 -22.13
N LEU A 11 -15.66 -16.11 -22.86
CA LEU A 11 -17.02 -15.62 -22.58
C LEU A 11 -18.00 -16.02 -23.70
N PRO A 12 -19.27 -16.35 -23.38
CA PRO A 12 -20.23 -16.78 -24.39
C PRO A 12 -20.73 -15.61 -25.24
N ASP A 13 -20.84 -15.82 -26.55
CA ASP A 13 -21.34 -14.84 -27.52
C ASP A 13 -22.73 -14.28 -27.17
N ALA A 14 -23.55 -15.08 -26.49
CA ALA A 14 -24.87 -14.68 -26.02
C ALA A 14 -24.83 -13.45 -25.10
N TYR A 15 -23.70 -13.15 -24.46
CA TYR A 15 -23.50 -12.00 -23.57
C TYR A 15 -22.81 -10.81 -24.22
N ILE A 16 -22.53 -10.88 -25.53
CA ILE A 16 -21.98 -9.73 -26.26
C ILE A 16 -22.95 -8.56 -26.15
N GLY A 17 -22.47 -7.47 -25.57
CA GLY A 17 -23.18 -6.21 -25.49
C GLY A 17 -22.87 -5.35 -26.71
N ALA A 18 -23.84 -4.52 -27.10
CA ALA A 18 -23.65 -3.45 -28.06
C ALA A 18 -23.56 -2.12 -27.30
N PRO A 19 -22.35 -1.55 -27.10
CA PRO A 19 -22.20 -0.25 -26.47
C PRO A 19 -22.92 0.84 -27.26
N ARG A 20 -23.45 1.85 -26.57
CA ARG A 20 -24.10 2.99 -27.21
C ARG A 20 -23.20 4.22 -27.24
N GLY A 21 -22.96 4.75 -28.44
CA GLY A 21 -22.14 5.94 -28.61
C GLY A 21 -20.66 5.67 -28.33
N ASN A 22 -19.93 6.72 -27.97
CA ASN A 22 -18.49 6.61 -27.75
C ASN A 22 -18.15 6.01 -26.38
N LEU A 23 -17.23 5.05 -26.38
CA LEU A 23 -16.71 4.46 -25.15
C LEU A 23 -15.60 5.33 -24.56
N THR A 24 -15.70 5.58 -23.26
CA THR A 24 -14.69 6.29 -22.46
C THR A 24 -14.18 5.40 -21.34
N PHE A 25 -12.94 5.58 -20.87
CA PHE A 25 -12.44 4.80 -19.74
C PHE A 25 -13.10 5.24 -18.43
N ASP A 26 -13.45 4.28 -17.57
CA ASP A 26 -13.90 4.56 -16.20
C ASP A 26 -12.71 5.16 -15.40
N PRO A 27 -12.85 6.39 -14.85
CA PRO A 27 -11.78 7.03 -14.07
C PRO A 27 -11.33 6.22 -12.85
N ARG A 28 -12.18 5.32 -12.36
CA ARG A 28 -11.90 4.48 -11.18
C ARG A 28 -11.35 3.10 -11.55
N ASN A 29 -11.47 2.68 -12.81
CA ASN A 29 -11.09 1.36 -13.27
C ASN A 29 -10.51 1.45 -14.70
N ALA A 30 -9.18 1.49 -14.81
CA ALA A 30 -8.48 1.71 -16.09
C ALA A 30 -8.77 0.66 -17.19
N HIS A 31 -9.39 -0.48 -16.84
CA HIS A 31 -9.73 -1.56 -17.76
C HIS A 31 -11.23 -1.72 -18.02
N VAL A 32 -12.04 -0.78 -17.50
CA VAL A 32 -13.49 -0.73 -17.71
C VAL A 32 -13.80 0.46 -18.61
N LEU A 33 -14.64 0.22 -19.61
CA LEU A 33 -15.15 1.21 -20.52
C LEU A 33 -16.56 1.61 -20.08
N MET A 34 -16.97 2.85 -20.32
CA MET A 34 -18.31 3.36 -20.08
C MET A 34 -18.86 3.96 -21.36
N ASP A 35 -20.11 3.64 -21.64
CA ASP A 35 -20.87 4.26 -22.71
C ASP A 35 -21.59 5.53 -22.23
N GLU A 36 -22.29 6.23 -23.13
CA GLU A 36 -23.00 7.47 -22.83
C GLU A 36 -24.14 7.30 -21.81
N SER A 37 -24.66 6.08 -21.67
CA SER A 37 -25.69 5.72 -20.69
C SER A 37 -25.11 5.35 -19.32
N ARG A 38 -23.79 5.48 -19.14
CA ARG A 38 -23.02 5.04 -17.97
C ARG A 38 -23.04 3.51 -17.76
N GLN A 39 -23.38 2.73 -18.78
CA GLN A 39 -23.23 1.28 -18.72
C GLN A 39 -21.75 0.94 -18.87
N GLN A 40 -21.25 0.10 -17.95
CA GLN A 40 -19.86 -0.35 -17.94
C GLN A 40 -19.68 -1.56 -18.86
N TYR A 41 -18.52 -1.63 -19.51
CA TYR A 41 -18.13 -2.67 -20.46
C TYR A 41 -16.68 -3.11 -20.25
N VAL A 42 -16.39 -4.35 -20.63
CA VAL A 42 -15.02 -4.85 -20.83
C VAL A 42 -14.84 -5.26 -22.28
N ALA A 43 -13.66 -5.00 -22.83
CA ALA A 43 -13.27 -5.48 -24.15
C ALA A 43 -12.60 -6.85 -23.99
N VAL A 44 -13.08 -7.85 -24.74
CA VAL A 44 -12.48 -9.19 -24.81
C VAL A 44 -12.40 -9.58 -26.29
N GLY A 45 -11.19 -9.55 -26.85
CA GLY A 45 -10.97 -9.74 -28.28
C GLY A 45 -11.63 -8.62 -29.10
N LYS A 46 -12.55 -8.98 -30.00
CA LYS A 46 -13.30 -8.02 -30.85
C LYS A 46 -14.67 -7.65 -30.27
N HIS A 47 -15.03 -8.18 -29.10
CA HIS A 47 -16.35 -8.04 -28.53
C HIS A 47 -16.32 -7.23 -27.23
N TYR A 48 -17.43 -6.58 -26.94
CA TYR A 48 -17.66 -5.85 -25.71
C TYR A 48 -18.71 -6.60 -24.89
N TYR A 49 -18.49 -6.66 -23.58
CA TYR A 49 -19.39 -7.34 -22.65
C TYR A 49 -19.84 -6.34 -21.60
N ALA A 50 -21.16 -6.15 -21.45
CA ALA A 50 -21.70 -5.28 -20.42
C ALA A 50 -21.43 -5.90 -19.05
N ILE A 51 -20.94 -5.10 -18.11
CA ILE A 51 -20.56 -5.56 -16.78
C ILE A 51 -21.22 -4.74 -15.68
N ARG A 52 -21.32 -5.37 -14.50
CA ARG A 52 -21.72 -4.74 -13.24
C ARG A 52 -20.74 -5.14 -12.15
N ASN A 53 -20.39 -4.21 -11.28
CA ASN A 53 -19.65 -4.52 -10.07
C ASN A 53 -20.56 -5.29 -9.09
N ASP A 54 -20.11 -6.45 -8.63
CA ASP A 54 -20.73 -7.24 -7.57
C ASP A 54 -19.86 -7.13 -6.29
N PRO A 55 -20.08 -6.08 -5.49
CA PRO A 55 -19.24 -5.79 -4.32
C PRO A 55 -19.40 -6.84 -3.22
N ALA A 56 -20.57 -7.51 -3.15
CA ALA A 56 -20.83 -8.55 -2.17
C ALA A 56 -19.90 -9.76 -2.34
N ASN A 57 -19.43 -9.99 -3.57
CA ASN A 57 -18.52 -11.09 -3.89
C ASN A 57 -17.12 -10.60 -4.30
N GLY A 58 -16.87 -9.30 -4.30
CA GLY A 58 -15.59 -8.71 -4.73
C GLY A 58 -15.27 -8.97 -6.21
N THR A 59 -16.30 -9.05 -7.07
CA THR A 59 -16.15 -9.52 -8.46
C THR A 59 -16.88 -8.62 -9.44
N TRP A 60 -16.53 -8.75 -10.72
CA TRP A 60 -17.31 -8.15 -11.80
C TRP A 60 -18.20 -9.22 -12.39
N ARG A 61 -19.39 -8.85 -12.86
CA ARG A 61 -20.28 -9.78 -13.57
C ARG A 61 -20.59 -9.27 -14.94
N VAL A 62 -20.38 -10.12 -15.94
CA VAL A 62 -20.94 -9.92 -17.27
C VAL A 62 -22.44 -10.12 -17.18
N VAL A 63 -23.21 -9.14 -17.66
CA VAL A 63 -24.67 -9.11 -17.58
C VAL A 63 -25.27 -8.89 -18.97
N GLN A 64 -26.56 -9.21 -19.13
CA GLN A 64 -27.33 -8.80 -20.31
C GLN A 64 -28.29 -7.69 -19.88
N PRO A 65 -28.00 -6.40 -20.18
CA PRO A 65 -28.89 -5.31 -19.79
C PRO A 65 -30.33 -5.48 -20.33
N GLN A 66 -30.46 -6.10 -21.51
CA GLN A 66 -31.73 -6.43 -22.14
C GLN A 66 -32.47 -7.62 -21.52
N ASP A 67 -31.79 -8.44 -20.72
CA ASP A 67 -32.38 -9.59 -20.00
C ASP A 67 -31.83 -9.64 -18.56
N PRO A 68 -32.35 -8.79 -17.66
CA PRO A 68 -31.87 -8.70 -16.29
C PRO A 68 -32.11 -9.98 -15.47
N THR A 69 -32.96 -10.89 -15.96
CA THR A 69 -33.30 -12.15 -15.28
C THR A 69 -32.23 -13.23 -15.51
N LYS A 70 -31.40 -13.07 -16.54
CA LYS A 70 -30.28 -13.98 -16.76
C LYS A 70 -29.19 -13.81 -15.69
N PRO A 71 -28.64 -14.93 -15.18
CA PRO A 71 -27.58 -14.87 -14.19
C PRO A 71 -26.31 -14.26 -14.80
N GLY A 72 -25.72 -13.29 -14.11
CA GLY A 72 -24.48 -12.67 -14.57
C GLY A 72 -23.26 -13.59 -14.38
N ILE A 73 -22.38 -13.66 -15.38
CA ILE A 73 -21.18 -14.49 -15.36
C ILE A 73 -20.08 -13.75 -14.59
N PRO A 74 -19.57 -14.30 -13.48
CA PRO A 74 -18.51 -13.65 -12.73
C PRO A 74 -17.19 -13.67 -13.50
N ILE A 75 -16.48 -12.54 -13.50
CA ILE A 75 -15.21 -12.31 -14.16
C ILE A 75 -14.26 -11.52 -13.24
N ARG A 76 -12.96 -11.67 -13.48
CA ARG A 76 -11.90 -10.88 -12.83
C ARG A 76 -10.74 -10.65 -13.80
N PRO A 77 -9.98 -9.54 -13.66
CA PRO A 77 -8.73 -9.40 -14.37
C PRO A 77 -7.69 -10.38 -13.79
N ASP A 78 -6.80 -10.90 -14.62
CA ASP A 78 -5.64 -11.69 -14.21
C ASP A 78 -4.43 -10.79 -13.88
N ARG A 79 -3.27 -11.39 -13.58
CA ARG A 79 -2.03 -10.64 -13.26
C ARG A 79 -1.51 -9.78 -14.42
N ALA A 80 -1.94 -10.04 -15.66
CA ALA A 80 -1.60 -9.25 -16.84
C ALA A 80 -2.68 -8.19 -17.17
N GLY A 81 -3.76 -8.12 -16.38
CA GLY A 81 -4.89 -7.22 -16.61
C GLY A 81 -5.92 -7.75 -17.60
N GLU A 82 -5.79 -9.02 -18.03
CA GLU A 82 -6.71 -9.64 -18.98
C GLU A 82 -7.93 -10.22 -18.25
N TRP A 83 -9.12 -10.00 -18.79
CA TRP A 83 -10.36 -10.46 -18.18
C TRP A 83 -10.58 -11.96 -18.38
N GLN A 84 -10.86 -12.67 -17.29
CA GLN A 84 -11.17 -14.09 -17.30
C GLN A 84 -12.41 -14.40 -16.44
N VAL A 85 -13.11 -15.48 -16.80
CA VAL A 85 -14.23 -16.01 -16.00
C VAL A 85 -13.71 -16.40 -14.62
N HIS A 86 -14.30 -15.82 -13.58
CA HIS A 86 -13.99 -16.13 -12.21
C HIS A 86 -14.89 -17.27 -11.74
N ARG A 87 -14.30 -18.46 -11.64
CA ARG A 87 -15.06 -19.71 -11.44
C ARG A 87 -15.43 -19.99 -9.99
N ASP A 88 -15.02 -19.13 -9.06
CA ASP A 88 -15.10 -19.38 -7.61
C ASP A 88 -16.28 -18.66 -6.91
N VAL A 89 -17.19 -18.00 -7.66
CA VAL A 89 -18.39 -17.35 -7.09
C VAL A 89 -19.68 -17.67 -7.86
N GLY A 90 -20.81 -17.77 -7.13
CA GLY A 90 -22.17 -18.02 -7.65
C GLY A 90 -22.82 -19.31 -7.09
N LEU A 91 -24.13 -19.26 -6.80
CA LEU A 91 -24.91 -20.45 -6.42
C LEU A 91 -24.86 -21.50 -7.55
N PRO A 92 -24.68 -22.80 -7.23
CA PRO A 92 -24.51 -23.87 -8.21
C PRO A 92 -25.85 -24.27 -8.85
N ALA A 93 -26.53 -23.34 -9.51
CA ALA A 93 -27.68 -23.67 -10.35
C ALA A 93 -27.20 -24.09 -11.75
N GLY A 94 -26.77 -25.35 -11.89
CA GLY A 94 -26.62 -26.01 -13.20
C GLY A 94 -25.23 -26.07 -13.84
N ARG A 95 -24.13 -26.15 -13.08
CA ARG A 95 -22.83 -26.52 -13.68
C ARG A 95 -22.83 -27.99 -14.13
N PRO A 96 -22.16 -28.34 -15.23
CA PRO A 96 -21.75 -29.73 -15.45
C PRO A 96 -20.94 -30.17 -14.24
N LEU A 97 -21.24 -31.36 -13.70
CA LEU A 97 -20.45 -31.97 -12.63
C LEU A 97 -18.98 -31.93 -13.05
N LEU A 98 -18.14 -31.26 -12.26
CA LEU A 98 -16.70 -31.28 -12.49
C LEU A 98 -16.26 -32.75 -12.48
N THR A 99 -15.42 -33.14 -13.44
CA THR A 99 -14.88 -34.50 -13.39
C THR A 99 -13.94 -34.61 -12.19
N ARG A 100 -13.81 -35.82 -11.65
CA ARG A 100 -12.83 -36.11 -10.59
C ARG A 100 -11.44 -35.53 -10.89
N ALA A 101 -10.98 -35.68 -12.14
CA ALA A 101 -9.68 -35.17 -12.58
C ALA A 101 -9.58 -33.62 -12.55
N GLN A 102 -10.69 -32.91 -12.82
CA GLN A 102 -10.73 -31.45 -12.69
C GLN A 102 -10.67 -31.02 -11.23
N ILE A 103 -11.39 -31.70 -10.34
CA ILE A 103 -11.37 -31.42 -8.90
C ILE A 103 -9.99 -31.70 -8.31
N ASP A 104 -9.36 -32.81 -8.70
CA ASP A 104 -7.99 -33.13 -8.30
C ASP A 104 -6.97 -32.07 -8.75
N ASN A 105 -7.15 -31.52 -9.97
CA ASN A 105 -6.28 -30.46 -10.47
C ASN A 105 -6.49 -29.13 -9.72
N ASP A 106 -7.75 -28.70 -9.56
CA ASP A 106 -8.09 -27.49 -8.80
C ASP A 106 -7.59 -27.58 -7.36
N LEU A 107 -7.68 -28.75 -6.74
CA LEU A 107 -7.19 -29.00 -5.39
C LEU A 107 -5.66 -28.84 -5.32
N ARG A 108 -4.93 -29.36 -6.31
CA ARG A 108 -3.48 -29.22 -6.41
C ARG A 108 -3.07 -27.76 -6.59
N GLU A 109 -3.74 -27.03 -7.48
CA GLU A 109 -3.48 -25.60 -7.72
C GLU A 109 -3.79 -24.74 -6.50
N THR A 110 -4.89 -25.04 -5.80
CA THR A 110 -5.29 -24.32 -4.58
C THR A 110 -4.28 -24.56 -3.45
N ARG A 111 -3.79 -25.79 -3.27
CA ARG A 111 -2.73 -26.12 -2.30
C ARG A 111 -1.42 -25.41 -2.63
N ALA A 112 -1.00 -25.40 -3.89
CA ALA A 112 0.20 -24.66 -4.30
C ALA A 112 0.07 -23.15 -4.04
N THR A 113 -1.12 -22.59 -4.24
CA THR A 113 -1.40 -21.18 -3.91
C THR A 113 -1.33 -20.94 -2.40
N LEU A 114 -1.86 -21.85 -1.58
CA LEU A 114 -1.78 -21.77 -0.13
C LEU A 114 -0.32 -21.77 0.35
N ASP A 115 0.53 -22.63 -0.20
CA ASP A 115 1.96 -22.69 0.14
C ASP A 115 2.67 -21.35 -0.17
N ASP A 116 2.44 -20.76 -1.35
CA ASP A 116 2.97 -19.44 -1.73
C ASP A 116 2.48 -18.33 -0.77
N LEU A 117 1.20 -18.35 -0.40
CA LEU A 117 0.64 -17.39 0.56
C LEU A 117 1.26 -17.53 1.96
N LEU A 118 1.55 -18.76 2.41
CA LEU A 118 2.19 -19.00 3.70
C LEU A 118 3.62 -18.47 3.75
N VAL A 119 4.39 -18.63 2.66
CA VAL A 119 5.73 -18.05 2.53
C VAL A 119 5.66 -16.53 2.56
N ARG A 120 4.81 -15.92 1.73
CA ARG A 120 4.62 -14.45 1.71
C ARG A 120 4.21 -13.88 3.07
N ARG A 121 3.38 -14.62 3.82
CA ARG A 121 2.97 -14.23 5.17
C ARG A 121 4.16 -14.18 6.13
N LEU A 122 5.08 -15.14 6.03
CA LEU A 122 6.29 -15.16 6.86
C LEU A 122 7.21 -13.99 6.50
N ASP A 123 7.43 -13.76 5.21
CA ASP A 123 8.28 -12.66 4.71
C ASP A 123 7.74 -11.29 5.15
N ALA A 124 6.44 -11.06 4.98
CA ALA A 124 5.81 -9.80 5.38
C ALA A 124 5.85 -9.58 6.90
N ARG A 125 5.72 -10.63 7.72
CA ARG A 125 5.91 -10.53 9.18
C ARG A 125 7.35 -10.18 9.55
N GLN A 126 8.32 -10.78 8.87
CA GLN A 126 9.73 -10.48 9.11
C GLN A 126 10.05 -9.03 8.72
N ASN A 127 9.57 -8.58 7.56
CA ASN A 127 9.74 -7.21 7.09
C ASN A 127 9.18 -6.18 8.09
N ILE A 128 7.99 -6.41 8.64
CA ILE A 128 7.41 -5.54 9.67
C ILE A 128 8.32 -5.47 10.89
N ARG A 129 8.82 -6.61 11.39
CA ARG A 129 9.74 -6.64 12.53
C ARG A 129 11.00 -5.83 12.25
N ASP A 130 11.65 -6.09 11.12
CA ASP A 130 12.89 -5.39 10.75
C ASP A 130 12.67 -3.87 10.62
N THR A 131 11.50 -3.48 10.11
CA THR A 131 11.12 -2.07 9.97
C THR A 131 10.83 -1.41 11.33
N TYR A 132 10.24 -2.13 12.28
CA TYR A 132 10.08 -1.66 13.66
C TYR A 132 11.43 -1.46 14.35
N ASP A 133 12.35 -2.41 14.21
CA ASP A 133 13.69 -2.31 14.77
C ASP A 133 14.44 -1.08 14.22
N LEU A 134 14.32 -0.83 12.92
CA LEU A 134 14.90 0.35 12.29
C LEU A 134 14.24 1.66 12.78
N THR A 135 12.91 1.67 12.93
CA THR A 135 12.18 2.81 13.47
C THR A 135 12.68 3.18 14.87
N GLY A 136 12.87 2.18 15.74
CA GLY A 136 13.42 2.39 17.09
C GLY A 136 14.84 2.98 17.10
N ARG A 137 15.68 2.61 16.13
CA ARG A 137 17.02 3.20 15.97
C ARG A 137 16.95 4.68 15.62
N TYR A 138 16.08 5.07 14.69
CA TYR A 138 15.88 6.48 14.34
C TYR A 138 15.24 7.27 15.49
N GLU A 139 14.31 6.69 16.24
CA GLU A 139 13.73 7.33 17.42
C GLU A 139 14.79 7.60 18.49
N THR A 140 15.67 6.63 18.76
CA THR A 140 16.79 6.79 19.69
C THR A 140 17.76 7.87 19.22
N PHE A 141 18.16 7.83 17.94
CA PHE A 141 19.01 8.85 17.34
C PHE A 141 18.41 10.26 17.46
N ARG A 142 17.13 10.41 17.11
CA ARG A 142 16.39 11.67 17.23
C ARG A 142 16.33 12.18 18.67
N GLN A 143 16.12 11.29 19.64
CA GLN A 143 16.12 11.66 21.06
C GLN A 143 17.48 12.18 21.52
N GLN A 144 18.57 11.52 21.12
CA GLN A 144 19.92 11.98 21.43
C GLN A 144 20.18 13.37 20.85
N MET A 145 19.84 13.59 19.57
CA MET A 145 20.04 14.89 18.93
C MET A 145 19.22 16.00 19.59
N ARG A 146 18.00 15.71 20.06
CA ARG A 146 17.20 16.67 20.83
C ARG A 146 17.83 17.00 22.19
N ALA A 147 18.41 16.01 22.87
CA ALA A 147 19.13 16.24 24.11
C ALA A 147 20.39 17.10 23.88
N ASP A 148 21.15 16.82 22.82
CA ASP A 148 22.33 17.60 22.44
C ASP A 148 21.95 19.04 22.07
N GLN A 149 20.84 19.23 21.36
CA GLN A 149 20.31 20.56 21.02
C GLN A 149 19.88 21.33 22.27
N GLN A 150 19.25 20.68 23.24
CA GLN A 150 18.90 21.32 24.51
C GLN A 150 20.15 21.73 25.29
N SER A 151 21.15 20.85 25.37
CA SER A 151 22.44 21.17 26.01
C SER A 151 23.12 22.39 25.36
N LEU A 152 23.15 22.46 24.02
CA LEU A 152 23.68 23.63 23.31
C LEU A 152 22.90 24.91 23.60
N ARG A 153 21.58 24.82 23.79
CA ARG A 153 20.74 25.95 24.13
C ARG A 153 21.07 26.48 25.53
N ASP A 154 21.18 25.58 26.51
CA ASP A 154 21.55 25.94 27.88
C ASP A 154 22.93 26.61 27.92
N ASP A 155 23.89 26.09 27.16
CA ASP A 155 25.22 26.68 27.00
C ASP A 155 25.19 28.08 26.36
N ILE A 156 24.33 28.30 25.35
CA ILE A 156 24.16 29.61 24.73
C ILE A 156 23.58 30.60 25.75
N ASP A 157 22.59 30.21 26.54
CA ASP A 157 21.96 31.08 27.54
C ASP A 157 22.98 31.49 28.61
N LEU A 158 23.83 30.56 29.06
CA LEU A 158 24.95 30.86 29.96
C LEU A 158 25.94 31.87 29.34
N GLN A 159 26.36 31.64 28.09
CA GLN A 159 27.30 32.52 27.40
C GLN A 159 26.70 33.92 27.13
N GLN A 160 25.39 34.00 26.87
CA GLN A 160 24.70 35.28 26.75
C GLN A 160 24.74 36.05 28.08
N GLY A 161 24.48 35.39 29.21
CA GLY A 161 24.60 36.00 30.53
C GLY A 161 26.00 36.54 30.82
N MET A 162 27.05 35.81 30.42
CA MET A 162 28.45 36.26 30.52
C MET A 162 28.74 37.47 29.62
N SER A 163 28.31 37.40 28.35
CA SER A 163 28.44 38.51 27.39
C SER A 163 27.78 39.78 27.94
N ASP A 164 26.58 39.68 28.49
CA ASP A 164 25.87 40.81 29.08
C ASP A 164 26.59 41.37 30.30
N PHE A 165 27.21 40.51 31.12
CA PHE A 165 28.04 40.96 32.23
C PHE A 165 29.23 41.79 31.72
N PHE A 166 30.00 41.29 30.74
CA PHE A 166 31.14 42.02 30.19
C PHE A 166 30.71 43.34 29.53
N ALA A 167 29.63 43.32 28.76
CA ALA A 167 29.07 44.53 28.14
C ALA A 167 28.70 45.60 29.19
N ARG A 168 28.12 45.20 30.32
CA ARG A 168 27.82 46.12 31.43
C ARG A 168 29.07 46.68 32.09
N GLN A 169 30.14 45.88 32.27
CA GLN A 169 31.40 46.38 32.84
C GLN A 169 32.03 47.46 31.94
N ILE A 170 32.07 47.21 30.63
CA ILE A 170 32.56 48.16 29.63
C ILE A 170 31.72 49.45 29.66
N GLY A 171 30.38 49.32 29.67
CA GLY A 171 29.47 50.47 29.69
C GLY A 171 29.56 51.33 30.96
N ARG A 172 30.04 50.76 32.08
CA ARG A 172 30.32 51.51 33.32
C ARG A 172 31.64 52.27 33.30
N GLY A 173 32.37 52.26 32.17
CA GLY A 173 33.65 52.94 32.03
C GLY A 173 34.85 52.15 32.56
N ASN A 174 34.68 50.86 32.83
CA ASN A 174 35.78 50.01 33.26
C ASN A 174 36.67 49.68 32.04
N ALA A 175 37.89 50.23 32.02
CA ALA A 175 38.75 50.24 30.83
C ALA A 175 39.66 49.01 30.68
N ASP A 176 39.39 47.92 31.40
CA ASP A 176 40.17 46.69 31.30
C ASP A 176 39.98 46.05 29.91
N PRO A 177 41.04 45.94 29.08
CA PRO A 177 40.96 45.36 27.74
C PRO A 177 40.48 43.91 27.74
N SER A 178 40.66 43.18 28.86
CA SER A 178 40.23 41.78 28.98
C SER A 178 38.72 41.60 28.83
N TYR A 179 37.91 42.60 29.23
CA TYR A 179 36.46 42.53 29.07
C TYR A 179 36.02 42.60 27.60
N GLN A 180 36.74 43.36 26.77
CA GLN A 180 36.46 43.43 25.34
C GLN A 180 36.80 42.11 24.66
N THR A 181 37.97 41.55 24.96
CA THR A 181 38.37 40.24 24.44
C THR A 181 37.42 39.14 24.88
N ALA A 182 37.02 39.12 26.16
CA ALA A 182 36.07 38.12 26.67
C ALA A 182 34.68 38.25 26.04
N LEU A 183 34.20 39.48 25.82
CA LEU A 183 32.93 39.75 25.13
C LEU A 183 32.97 39.26 23.68
N GLU A 184 34.04 39.52 22.95
CA GLU A 184 34.21 39.06 21.57
C GLU A 184 34.27 37.53 21.49
N GLN A 185 35.04 36.89 22.38
CA GLN A 185 35.12 35.43 22.47
C GLN A 185 33.76 34.80 22.78
N ALA A 186 33.01 35.35 23.74
CA ALA A 186 31.67 34.87 24.08
C ALA A 186 30.72 34.96 22.87
N ARG A 187 30.73 36.08 22.14
CA ARG A 187 29.93 36.26 20.91
C ARG A 187 30.29 35.23 19.84
N LEU A 188 31.57 35.01 19.58
CA LEU A 188 32.03 34.00 18.61
C LEU A 188 31.60 32.59 19.01
N GLN A 189 31.64 32.26 20.30
CA GLN A 189 31.18 30.95 20.79
C GLN A 189 29.67 30.79 20.63
N ILE A 190 28.87 31.81 20.94
CA ILE A 190 27.41 31.80 20.75
C ILE A 190 27.08 31.53 19.28
N GLU A 191 27.73 32.23 18.34
CA GLU A 191 27.48 32.04 16.90
C GLU A 191 27.84 30.64 16.42
N ARG A 192 28.99 30.09 16.85
CA ARG A 192 29.37 28.70 16.53
C ARG A 192 28.34 27.70 17.06
N ARG A 193 27.89 27.87 18.30
CA ARG A 193 26.89 26.98 18.92
C ARG A 193 25.53 27.10 18.24
N ARG A 194 25.12 28.32 17.84
CA ARG A 194 23.90 28.52 17.03
C ARG A 194 23.97 27.79 15.69
N ALA A 195 25.11 27.84 15.01
CA ALA A 195 25.30 27.08 13.78
C ALA A 195 25.22 25.56 14.03
N SER A 196 25.83 25.06 15.11
CA SER A 196 25.71 23.65 15.51
C SER A 196 24.26 23.25 15.81
N MET A 197 23.49 24.07 16.54
CA MET A 197 22.06 23.80 16.80
C MET A 197 21.25 23.72 15.51
N GLN A 198 21.50 24.61 14.55
CA GLN A 198 20.81 24.54 13.25
C GLN A 198 21.14 23.25 12.50
N SER A 199 22.38 22.77 12.59
CA SER A 199 22.77 21.49 12.01
C SER A 199 22.09 20.30 12.69
N LEU A 200 22.00 20.31 14.03
CA LEU A 200 21.25 19.28 14.78
C LEU A 200 19.76 19.30 14.43
N GLN A 201 19.16 20.48 14.29
CA GLN A 201 17.76 20.61 13.89
C GLN A 201 17.49 19.94 12.54
N ARG A 202 18.36 20.14 11.54
CA ARG A 202 18.23 19.46 10.23
C ARG A 202 18.29 17.94 10.34
N LEU A 203 19.17 17.41 11.22
CA LEU A 203 19.26 15.97 11.46
C LEU A 203 18.02 15.42 12.17
N ILE A 204 17.42 16.19 13.07
CA ILE A 204 16.15 15.83 13.72
C ILE A 204 15.03 15.78 12.69
N ASP A 205 14.93 16.78 11.82
CA ASP A 205 13.91 16.85 10.77
C ASP A 205 14.04 15.68 9.76
N ASP A 206 15.28 15.32 9.41
CA ASP A 206 15.58 14.15 8.56
C ASP A 206 15.20 12.83 9.26
N ALA A 207 15.52 12.69 10.55
CA ALA A 207 15.13 11.52 11.32
C ALA A 207 13.61 11.41 11.47
N ASP A 208 12.90 12.52 11.67
CA ASP A 208 11.44 12.56 11.72
C ASP A 208 10.84 12.09 10.37
N THR A 209 11.38 12.56 9.25
CA THR A 209 10.98 12.13 7.90
C THR A 209 11.20 10.63 7.67
N HIS A 210 12.34 10.09 8.13
CA HIS A 210 12.62 8.67 8.04
C HIS A 210 11.66 7.84 8.90
N ILE A 211 11.39 8.26 10.14
CA ILE A 211 10.43 7.59 11.03
C ILE A 211 9.05 7.51 10.38
N ASP A 212 8.57 8.61 9.81
CA ASP A 212 7.25 8.64 9.15
C ASP A 212 7.21 7.73 7.92
N THR A 213 8.29 7.72 7.13
CA THR A 213 8.42 6.79 5.99
C THR A 213 8.37 5.33 6.45
N LEU A 214 9.10 4.97 7.51
CA LEU A 214 9.11 3.61 8.04
C LEU A 214 7.75 3.20 8.60
N ARG A 215 7.07 4.10 9.32
CA ARG A 215 5.70 3.88 9.81
C ARG A 215 4.71 3.65 8.67
N SER A 216 4.82 4.42 7.58
CA SER A 216 4.00 4.20 6.38
C SER A 216 4.27 2.83 5.75
N ARG A 217 5.52 2.37 5.72
CA ARG A 217 5.87 1.03 5.22
C ARG A 217 5.28 -0.07 6.10
N ILE A 218 5.38 0.06 7.42
CA ILE A 218 4.76 -0.87 8.38
C ILE A 218 3.25 -0.95 8.13
N ALA A 219 2.58 0.19 7.97
CA ALA A 219 1.14 0.23 7.71
C ALA A 219 0.78 -0.48 6.40
N GLY A 220 1.53 -0.22 5.32
CA GLY A 220 1.35 -0.90 4.03
C GLY A 220 1.53 -2.41 4.13
N THR A 221 2.65 -2.88 4.70
CA THR A 221 2.90 -4.31 4.85
C THR A 221 1.91 -4.99 5.81
N SER A 222 1.37 -4.26 6.78
CA SER A 222 0.31 -4.77 7.65
C SER A 222 -1.00 -4.99 6.88
N ALA A 223 -1.37 -4.06 6.01
CA ALA A 223 -2.54 -4.22 5.14
C ALA A 223 -2.35 -5.41 4.16
N ASP A 224 -1.15 -5.58 3.61
CA ASP A 224 -0.82 -6.74 2.77
C ASP A 224 -0.93 -8.06 3.56
N LEU A 225 -0.49 -8.09 4.81
CA LEU A 225 -0.65 -9.25 5.69
C LEU A 225 -2.10 -9.61 5.93
N ASP A 226 -2.97 -8.61 6.13
CA ASP A 226 -4.40 -8.85 6.31
C ASP A 226 -5.03 -9.40 5.03
N HIS A 227 -4.66 -8.87 3.86
CA HIS A 227 -5.08 -9.46 2.59
C HIS A 227 -4.58 -10.90 2.42
N ILE A 228 -3.33 -11.20 2.77
CA ILE A 228 -2.77 -12.55 2.70
C ILE A 228 -3.56 -13.50 3.62
N ARG A 229 -3.88 -13.07 4.85
CA ARG A 229 -4.69 -13.86 5.81
C ARG A 229 -6.06 -14.20 5.23
N GLU A 230 -6.75 -13.24 4.63
CA GLU A 230 -8.03 -13.49 3.98
C GLU A 230 -7.92 -14.45 2.79
N SER A 231 -6.86 -14.32 1.99
CA SER A 231 -6.60 -15.21 0.85
C SER A 231 -6.32 -16.63 1.30
N ILE A 232 -5.60 -16.82 2.41
CA ILE A 232 -5.41 -18.13 3.05
C ILE A 232 -6.76 -18.72 3.47
N ALA A 233 -7.58 -17.95 4.20
CA ALA A 233 -8.89 -18.42 4.65
C ALA A 233 -9.86 -18.73 3.48
N ARG A 234 -9.69 -18.08 2.32
CA ARG A 234 -10.40 -18.44 1.08
C ARG A 234 -9.88 -19.75 0.48
N ALA A 235 -8.56 -19.93 0.41
CA ALA A 235 -7.93 -21.14 -0.09
C ALA A 235 -8.29 -22.37 0.77
N ASP A 236 -8.27 -22.24 2.08
CA ASP A 236 -8.65 -23.32 3.02
C ASP A 236 -10.10 -23.77 2.79
N ARG A 237 -11.04 -22.82 2.73
CA ARG A 237 -12.46 -23.14 2.42
C ARG A 237 -12.64 -23.83 1.07
N ARG A 238 -11.86 -23.43 0.07
CA ARG A 238 -11.89 -24.04 -1.27
C ARG A 238 -11.33 -25.46 -1.25
N ILE A 239 -10.27 -25.71 -0.47
CA ILE A 239 -9.73 -27.05 -0.25
C ILE A 239 -10.79 -27.94 0.39
N ASP A 240 -11.47 -27.49 1.44
CA ASP A 240 -12.53 -28.24 2.11
C ASP A 240 -13.70 -28.59 1.16
N GLU A 241 -14.11 -27.63 0.33
CA GLU A 241 -15.15 -27.82 -0.68
C GLU A 241 -14.75 -28.88 -1.71
N LEU A 242 -13.55 -28.76 -2.29
CA LEU A 242 -13.04 -29.69 -3.31
C LEU A 242 -12.81 -31.09 -2.73
N THR A 243 -12.32 -31.19 -1.50
CA THR A 243 -12.18 -32.47 -0.79
C THR A 243 -13.54 -33.11 -0.53
N SER A 244 -14.55 -32.34 -0.17
CA SER A 244 -15.93 -32.86 0.01
C SER A 244 -16.48 -33.38 -1.32
N GLN A 245 -16.35 -32.61 -2.40
CA GLN A 245 -16.78 -33.04 -3.74
C GLN A 245 -16.08 -34.33 -4.19
N LEU A 246 -14.79 -34.51 -3.87
CA LEU A 246 -14.06 -35.75 -4.16
C LEU A 246 -14.61 -36.96 -3.42
N ASN A 247 -15.02 -36.78 -2.16
CA ASN A 247 -15.60 -37.85 -1.36
C ASN A 247 -16.97 -38.28 -1.91
N ASP A 248 -17.74 -37.37 -2.52
CA ASP A 248 -19.02 -37.68 -3.15
C ASP A 248 -18.89 -38.53 -4.44
N PHE A 249 -17.67 -38.72 -4.97
CA PHE A 249 -17.39 -39.66 -6.07
C PHE A 249 -17.06 -41.09 -5.62
N GLY A 250 -16.85 -41.30 -4.32
CA GLY A 250 -16.51 -42.61 -3.73
C GLY A 250 -17.73 -43.39 -3.28
#